data_AF-A0A9P4T564-F1
#
_entry.id   AF-A0A9P4T564-F1
#
_cell.length_a   1.000
_cell.length_b   1.000
_cell.length_c   1.000
_cell.angle_alpha   90.00
_cell.angle_beta   90.00
_cell.angle_gamma   90.00
#
_symmetry.space_group_name_H-M   'P 1'
#
loop_
_entity.id
_entity.type
_entity.pdbx_description
1 polymer ?
#
loop_
_entity_poly.entity_id
_entity_poly.type
_entity_poly.pdbx_seq_one_letter_code
_entity_poly.pdbx_strand_id
1 'polypeptide(L)'
;MTDTKFFRSQNDSYWDTYLAARPKYHTSNFYNRVLSYHRNHGNGAFNLAHDIACGPGQVAISLANHFSHVVASDANAGHVKITSARMTASQREKSSFVVALGEDIVLHTKPATVDFMSCAEAIALMDMPRYLEAAKTVLKPGGTLALWFYGRPHFLNGAGELNSKINKAYGELADHLFGFLVKGNEDAWLKPTQNMHCWFDNLAIGEEDWSDVQRSKINFDCEMSFYSADLGGLDPSIVSLGIGSHENVSSEIDRSFWGERWTLDEILRFIKVNMPMFDPEKFEDDEYHRLCTELEITMGGPGARVDVCWPVLVVLAAKK
;
A
#
# COMPACT_ATOMS: atom_id res chain seq x y z
N MET A 1 8.99 -12.27 -3.78
CA MET A 1 9.60 -10.96 -4.11
C MET A 1 10.59 -11.08 -5.26
N THR A 2 10.40 -10.30 -6.33
CA THR A 2 11.53 -9.85 -7.16
C THR A 2 12.58 -9.24 -6.23
N ASP A 3 13.86 -9.44 -6.51
CA ASP A 3 15.00 -9.03 -5.68
C ASP A 3 15.13 -7.49 -5.63
N THR A 4 14.14 -6.79 -5.07
CA THR A 4 14.11 -5.35 -4.94
C THR A 4 14.99 -4.97 -3.75
N LYS A 5 16.30 -4.89 -4.02
CA LYS A 5 17.34 -4.41 -3.10
C LYS A 5 17.05 -3.01 -2.52
N PHE A 6 16.03 -2.31 -3.03
CA PHE A 6 15.62 -0.94 -2.71
C PHE A 6 15.33 -0.66 -1.23
N PHE A 7 14.68 -1.59 -0.50
CA PHE A 7 14.36 -1.37 0.92
C PHE A 7 15.35 -2.05 1.90
N ARG A 8 16.41 -2.69 1.41
CA ARG A 8 17.27 -3.55 2.24
C ARG A 8 18.19 -2.81 3.23
N SER A 9 18.41 -1.50 3.06
CA SER A 9 19.41 -0.74 3.83
C SER A 9 18.87 0.58 4.41
N GLN A 10 17.64 0.56 4.93
CA GLN A 10 17.03 1.75 5.54
C GLN A 10 17.34 1.87 7.03
N ASN A 11 17.66 3.08 7.48
CA ASN A 11 17.90 3.41 8.89
C ASN A 11 16.63 3.96 9.57
N ASP A 12 16.70 4.19 10.88
CA ASP A 12 15.56 4.67 11.68
C ASP A 12 15.01 6.01 11.16
N SER A 13 15.90 6.93 10.76
CA SER A 13 15.54 8.27 10.25
C SER A 13 14.79 8.20 8.91
N TYR A 14 15.14 7.26 8.04
CA TYR A 14 14.33 6.98 6.83
C TYR A 14 12.91 6.58 7.21
N TRP A 15 12.76 5.66 8.18
CA TRP A 15 11.43 5.18 8.56
C TRP A 15 10.59 6.23 9.28
N ASP A 16 11.20 7.19 9.98
CA ASP A 16 10.49 8.34 10.54
C ASP A 16 9.95 9.23 9.43
N THR A 17 10.78 9.49 8.41
CA THR A 17 10.39 10.26 7.21
C THR A 17 9.29 9.54 6.44
N TYR A 18 9.41 8.22 6.27
CA TYR A 18 8.42 7.36 5.63
C TYR A 18 7.05 7.50 6.30
N LEU A 19 6.98 7.31 7.63
CA LEU A 19 5.72 7.42 8.35
C LEU A 19 5.14 8.85 8.34
N ALA A 20 5.99 9.87 8.28
CA ALA A 20 5.55 11.25 8.23
C ALA A 20 5.01 11.67 6.86
N ALA A 21 5.47 11.02 5.78
CA ALA A 21 5.12 11.39 4.41
C ALA A 21 4.00 10.54 3.79
N ARG A 22 3.75 9.32 4.30
CA ARG A 22 2.73 8.40 3.76
C ARG A 22 1.33 8.73 4.34
N PRO A 23 0.23 8.40 3.63
CA PRO A 23 -1.13 8.52 4.14
C PRO A 23 -1.31 7.82 5.49
N LYS A 24 -2.05 8.48 6.39
CA LYS A 24 -2.35 7.93 7.71
C LYS A 24 -3.64 7.12 7.66
N TYR A 25 -3.56 5.88 8.12
CA TYR A 25 -4.71 5.02 8.29
C TYR A 25 -5.52 5.46 9.51
N HIS A 26 -6.44 6.41 9.33
CA HIS A 26 -7.24 6.93 10.45
C HIS A 26 -8.23 5.88 10.98
N THR A 27 -8.40 5.83 12.30
CA THR A 27 -9.31 4.88 12.94
C THR A 27 -10.75 5.04 12.46
N SER A 28 -11.21 6.28 12.30
CA SER A 28 -12.59 6.63 11.98
C SER A 28 -13.04 6.10 10.62
N ASN A 29 -12.20 6.19 9.59
CA ASN A 29 -12.56 5.85 8.21
C ASN A 29 -11.95 4.53 7.70
N PHE A 30 -10.85 4.05 8.29
CA PHE A 30 -10.19 2.82 7.83
C PHE A 30 -10.23 1.68 8.85
N TYR A 31 -9.63 1.83 10.04
CA TYR A 31 -9.55 0.69 10.97
C TYR A 31 -10.94 0.23 11.45
N ASN A 32 -11.88 1.15 11.64
CA ASN A 32 -13.27 0.78 11.95
C ASN A 32 -13.89 -0.11 10.87
N ARG A 33 -13.59 0.12 9.58
CA ARG A 33 -14.09 -0.67 8.46
C ARG A 33 -13.56 -2.10 8.55
N VAL A 34 -12.24 -2.28 8.61
CA VAL A 34 -11.61 -3.62 8.59
C VAL A 34 -11.87 -4.41 9.87
N LEU A 35 -11.89 -3.76 11.03
CA LEU A 35 -12.17 -4.42 12.31
C LEU A 35 -13.67 -4.76 12.46
N SER A 36 -14.57 -3.96 11.89
CA SER A 36 -16.01 -4.29 11.89
C SER A 36 -16.32 -5.43 10.94
N TYR A 37 -15.68 -5.48 9.77
CA TYR A 37 -15.75 -6.64 8.89
C TYR A 37 -15.30 -7.90 9.65
N HIS A 38 -14.15 -7.86 10.31
CA HIS A 38 -13.67 -9.00 11.09
C HIS A 38 -14.61 -9.41 12.22
N ARG A 39 -15.16 -8.44 12.97
CA ARG A 39 -16.13 -8.74 14.05
C ARG A 39 -17.39 -9.43 13.55
N ASN A 40 -17.82 -9.11 12.32
CA ASN A 40 -19.02 -9.66 11.71
C ASN A 40 -18.79 -11.00 10.99
N HIS A 41 -17.54 -11.50 10.98
CA HIS A 41 -17.17 -12.77 10.35
C HIS A 41 -16.50 -13.73 11.34
N GLY A 42 -16.62 -15.04 11.06
CA GLY A 42 -16.10 -16.10 11.92
C GLY A 42 -16.69 -16.09 13.32
N ASN A 43 -15.84 -16.27 14.34
CA ASN A 43 -16.25 -16.25 15.74
C ASN A 43 -16.09 -14.85 16.39
N GLY A 44 -15.74 -13.81 15.60
CA GLY A 44 -15.51 -12.44 16.07
C GLY A 44 -14.37 -12.31 17.08
N ALA A 45 -13.49 -13.31 17.20
CA ALA A 45 -12.46 -13.33 18.22
C ALA A 45 -11.17 -12.63 17.76
N PHE A 46 -10.69 -11.70 18.58
CA PHE A 46 -9.48 -10.91 18.33
C PHE A 46 -8.27 -11.56 19.04
N ASN A 47 -7.95 -12.82 18.74
CA ASN A 47 -6.82 -13.50 19.39
C ASN A 47 -5.51 -13.26 18.63
N LEU A 48 -5.43 -13.68 17.38
CA LEU A 48 -4.19 -13.67 16.60
C LEU A 48 -4.36 -12.90 15.29
N ALA A 49 -3.68 -11.77 15.18
CA ALA A 49 -3.49 -11.08 13.90
C ALA A 49 -2.09 -11.32 13.33
N HIS A 50 -1.96 -11.36 12.00
CA HIS A 50 -0.68 -11.47 11.29
C HIS A 50 -0.58 -10.34 10.26
N ASP A 51 0.37 -9.43 10.49
CA ASP A 51 0.72 -8.34 9.57
C ASP A 51 1.86 -8.77 8.63
N ILE A 52 1.55 -8.84 7.34
CA ILE A 52 2.44 -9.30 6.27
C ILE A 52 3.13 -8.11 5.62
N ALA A 53 4.45 -8.21 5.43
CA ALA A 53 5.29 -7.12 4.94
C ALA A 53 5.17 -5.85 5.81
N CYS A 54 5.33 -6.03 7.13
CA CYS A 54 5.03 -5.03 8.14
C CYS A 54 5.87 -3.73 8.04
N GLY A 55 6.99 -3.72 7.31
CA GLY A 55 7.81 -2.54 7.10
C GLY A 55 8.21 -1.84 8.40
N PRO A 56 7.82 -0.57 8.63
CA PRO A 56 8.10 0.15 9.88
C PRO A 56 7.14 -0.17 11.04
N GLY A 57 6.17 -1.07 10.83
CA GLY A 57 5.26 -1.54 11.87
C GLY A 57 3.97 -0.75 12.05
N GLN A 58 3.63 0.17 11.13
CA GLN A 58 2.43 1.01 11.25
C GLN A 58 1.16 0.20 11.52
N VAL A 59 0.97 -0.90 10.78
CA VAL A 59 -0.21 -1.75 10.87
C VAL A 59 -0.11 -2.69 12.08
N ALA A 60 1.00 -3.40 12.23
CA ALA A 60 1.26 -4.25 13.40
C ALA A 60 1.06 -3.52 14.75
N ILE A 61 1.53 -2.28 14.89
CA ILE A 61 1.36 -1.46 16.09
C ILE A 61 -0.13 -1.17 16.35
N SER A 62 -0.90 -0.84 15.30
CA SER A 62 -2.35 -0.62 15.42
C SER A 62 -3.08 -1.89 15.83
N LEU A 63 -2.78 -3.02 15.16
CA LEU A 63 -3.37 -4.32 15.48
C LEU A 63 -3.06 -4.77 16.91
N ALA A 64 -1.87 -4.43 17.43
CA ALA A 64 -1.49 -4.70 18.81
C ALA A 64 -2.35 -3.94 19.83
N ASN A 65 -3.23 -3.02 19.43
CA ASN A 65 -4.20 -2.42 20.35
C ASN A 65 -5.53 -3.17 20.40
N HIS A 66 -5.78 -4.08 19.45
CA HIS A 66 -7.07 -4.77 19.29
C HIS A 66 -6.96 -6.28 19.50
N PHE A 67 -5.83 -6.88 19.11
CA PHE A 67 -5.62 -8.32 19.20
C PHE A 67 -4.84 -8.71 20.45
N SER A 68 -5.10 -9.94 20.90
CA SER A 68 -4.41 -10.53 22.06
C SER A 68 -2.96 -10.87 21.74
N HIS A 69 -2.66 -11.21 20.48
CA HIS A 69 -1.32 -11.45 19.95
C HIS A 69 -1.20 -10.97 18.50
N VAL A 70 -0.05 -10.42 18.14
CA VAL A 70 0.26 -9.99 16.77
C VAL A 70 1.53 -10.66 16.26
N VAL A 71 1.50 -11.19 15.04
CA VAL A 71 2.70 -11.59 14.32
C VAL A 71 3.01 -10.51 13.30
N ALA A 72 4.17 -9.86 13.42
CA ALA A 72 4.68 -8.94 12.42
C ALA A 72 5.74 -9.65 11.58
N SER A 73 5.52 -9.76 10.27
CA SER A 73 6.45 -10.43 9.36
C SER A 73 6.88 -9.56 8.21
N ASP A 74 8.14 -9.72 7.80
CA ASP A 74 8.70 -9.06 6.63
C ASP A 74 9.86 -9.89 6.07
N ALA A 75 10.11 -9.82 4.77
CA ALA A 75 11.27 -10.49 4.17
C ALA A 75 12.60 -9.85 4.60
N ASN A 76 12.56 -8.60 5.06
CA ASN A 76 13.71 -7.86 5.54
C ASN A 76 13.81 -7.90 7.07
N ALA A 77 14.88 -8.51 7.59
CA ALA A 77 15.18 -8.53 9.02
C ALA A 77 15.30 -7.12 9.64
N GLY A 78 15.72 -6.12 8.88
CA GLY A 78 15.75 -4.72 9.31
C GLY A 78 14.36 -4.15 9.60
N HIS A 79 13.36 -4.48 8.77
CA HIS A 79 11.96 -4.05 8.95
C HIS A 79 11.35 -4.68 10.21
N VAL A 80 11.60 -5.97 10.40
CA VAL A 80 11.19 -6.71 11.61
C VAL A 80 11.82 -6.09 12.86
N LYS A 81 13.12 -5.76 12.81
CA LYS A 81 13.84 -5.12 13.91
C LYS A 81 13.27 -3.73 14.25
N ILE A 82 13.06 -2.86 13.25
CA ILE A 82 12.54 -1.50 13.50
C ILE A 82 11.09 -1.54 13.99
N THR A 83 10.27 -2.45 13.46
CA THR A 83 8.89 -2.69 13.93
C THR A 83 8.88 -3.06 15.41
N SER A 84 9.74 -4.00 15.81
CA SER A 84 9.88 -4.40 17.23
C SER A 84 10.33 -3.24 18.10
N ALA A 85 11.32 -2.46 17.64
CA ALA A 85 11.87 -1.32 18.38
C ALA A 85 10.83 -0.21 18.61
N ARG A 86 9.90 -0.01 17.68
CA ARG A 86 8.86 1.03 17.73
C ARG A 86 7.62 0.66 18.55
N MET A 87 7.41 -0.62 18.82
CA MET A 87 6.36 -1.07 19.74
C MET A 87 6.70 -0.72 21.19
N THR A 88 5.67 -0.36 21.97
CA THR A 88 5.80 -0.24 23.43
C THR A 88 6.16 -1.60 24.04
N ALA A 89 6.65 -1.61 25.28
CA ALA A 89 6.98 -2.85 25.98
C ALA A 89 5.79 -3.83 26.01
N SER A 90 4.59 -3.34 26.35
CA SER A 90 3.38 -4.16 26.41
C SER A 90 2.91 -4.67 25.04
N GLN A 91 3.06 -3.88 23.97
CA GLN A 91 2.78 -4.32 22.61
C GLN A 91 3.77 -5.40 22.17
N ARG A 92 5.05 -5.23 22.50
CA ARG A 92 6.12 -6.16 22.15
C ARG A 92 5.97 -7.50 22.88
N GLU A 93 5.57 -7.49 24.15
CA GLU A 93 5.34 -8.72 24.94
C GLU A 93 4.28 -9.63 24.33
N LYS A 94 3.29 -9.06 23.64
CA LYS A 94 2.24 -9.80 22.93
C LYS A 94 2.44 -9.83 21.41
N SER A 95 3.68 -9.67 20.96
CA SER A 95 4.01 -9.71 19.54
C SER A 95 5.12 -10.70 19.23
N SER A 96 4.98 -11.39 18.11
CA SER A 96 6.04 -12.21 17.51
C SER A 96 6.55 -11.54 16.24
N PHE A 97 7.82 -11.74 15.95
CA PHE A 97 8.53 -11.07 14.87
C PHE A 97 9.18 -12.13 13.98
N VAL A 98 8.79 -12.19 12.70
CA VAL A 98 9.17 -13.28 11.78
C VAL A 98 9.81 -12.71 10.53
N VAL A 99 11.01 -13.17 10.20
CA VAL A 99 11.64 -12.86 8.92
C VAL A 99 11.19 -13.89 7.89
N ALA A 100 10.25 -13.52 7.03
CA ALA A 100 9.68 -14.40 6.01
C ALA A 100 9.05 -13.62 4.86
N LEU A 101 9.04 -14.22 3.68
CA LEU A 101 8.17 -13.80 2.58
C LEU A 101 6.71 -14.05 2.96
N GLY A 102 5.81 -13.15 2.54
CA GLY A 102 4.38 -13.31 2.76
C GLY A 102 3.84 -14.60 2.16
N GLU A 103 4.42 -15.01 1.04
CA GLU A 103 4.03 -16.23 0.33
C GLU A 103 4.55 -17.52 0.98
N ASP A 104 5.49 -17.42 1.94
CA ASP A 104 6.12 -18.56 2.61
C ASP A 104 5.71 -18.68 4.10
N ILE A 105 4.70 -17.91 4.53
CA ILE A 105 4.27 -17.87 5.94
C ILE A 105 3.76 -19.20 6.49
N VAL A 106 3.37 -20.15 5.63
CA VAL A 106 2.96 -21.50 6.02
C VAL A 106 4.10 -22.29 6.69
N LEU A 107 5.35 -21.86 6.49
CA LEU A 107 6.53 -22.44 7.13
C LEU A 107 6.70 -21.97 8.58
N HIS A 108 6.06 -20.86 8.96
CA HIS A 108 6.23 -20.19 10.24
C HIS A 108 4.95 -20.14 11.07
N THR A 109 3.80 -20.31 10.44
CA THR A 109 2.49 -20.19 11.06
C THR A 109 1.69 -21.48 10.84
N LYS A 110 1.11 -22.01 11.92
CA LYS A 110 0.32 -23.24 11.87
C LYS A 110 -0.96 -23.03 11.03
N PRO A 111 -1.40 -24.03 10.26
CA PRO A 111 -2.67 -23.97 9.54
C PRO A 111 -3.85 -23.67 10.47
N ALA A 112 -4.83 -22.89 9.98
CA ALA A 112 -6.06 -22.55 10.70
C ALA A 112 -5.84 -22.00 12.12
N THR A 113 -4.92 -21.05 12.29
CA THR A 113 -4.64 -20.42 13.59
C THR A 113 -4.81 -18.90 13.62
N VAL A 114 -4.76 -18.22 12.48
CA VAL A 114 -4.84 -16.76 12.38
C VAL A 114 -6.30 -16.31 12.27
N ASP A 115 -6.70 -15.33 13.07
CA ASP A 115 -8.04 -14.73 13.02
C ASP A 115 -8.12 -13.62 11.96
N PHE A 116 -7.05 -12.82 11.82
CA PHE A 116 -6.99 -11.66 10.92
C PHE A 116 -5.61 -11.56 10.26
N MET A 117 -5.57 -11.42 8.95
CA MET A 117 -4.33 -11.23 8.18
C MET A 117 -4.39 -9.92 7.39
N SER A 118 -3.42 -9.03 7.62
CA SER A 118 -3.24 -7.80 6.84
C SER A 118 -2.09 -7.89 5.86
N CYS A 119 -2.27 -7.30 4.68
CA CYS A 119 -1.19 -6.98 3.75
C CYS A 119 -1.43 -5.57 3.20
N ALA A 120 -0.67 -4.61 3.73
CA ALA A 120 -0.76 -3.20 3.39
C ALA A 120 0.36 -2.83 2.42
N GLU A 121 0.04 -2.19 1.30
CA GLU A 121 1.05 -1.58 0.39
C GLU A 121 2.10 -2.56 -0.19
N ALA A 122 1.84 -3.87 -0.15
CA ALA A 122 2.84 -4.86 -0.54
C ALA A 122 2.35 -5.90 -1.55
N ILE A 123 1.05 -6.13 -1.67
CA ILE A 123 0.50 -7.20 -2.52
C ILE A 123 0.88 -7.08 -4.00
N ALA A 124 1.06 -5.85 -4.52
CA ALA A 124 1.53 -5.62 -5.89
C ALA A 124 2.91 -6.24 -6.18
N LEU A 125 3.76 -6.34 -5.16
CA LEU A 125 5.14 -6.82 -5.25
C LEU A 125 5.29 -8.33 -4.95
N MET A 126 4.18 -9.00 -4.64
CA MET A 126 4.14 -10.41 -4.25
C MET A 126 3.71 -11.31 -5.42
N ASP A 127 3.99 -12.60 -5.28
CA ASP A 127 3.27 -13.63 -6.03
C ASP A 127 1.86 -13.76 -5.44
N MET A 128 0.90 -13.00 -6.01
CA MET A 128 -0.46 -12.88 -5.45
C MET A 128 -1.17 -14.24 -5.32
N PRO A 129 -1.20 -15.13 -6.34
CA PRO A 129 -1.77 -16.48 -6.17
C PRO A 129 -1.11 -17.27 -5.04
N ARG A 130 0.22 -17.29 -4.97
CA ARG A 130 0.94 -18.03 -3.93
C ARG A 130 0.66 -17.48 -2.52
N TYR A 131 0.58 -16.16 -2.41
CA TYR A 131 0.20 -15.50 -1.16
C TYR A 131 -1.23 -15.84 -0.73
N LEU A 132 -2.21 -15.81 -1.63
CA LEU A 132 -3.59 -16.15 -1.31
C LEU A 132 -3.73 -17.59 -0.81
N GLU A 133 -3.01 -18.54 -1.42
CA GLU A 133 -2.95 -19.93 -0.94
C GLU A 133 -2.34 -20.06 0.46
N ALA A 134 -1.26 -19.31 0.72
CA ALA A 134 -0.63 -19.28 2.04
C ALA A 134 -1.59 -18.68 3.09
N ALA A 135 -2.22 -17.55 2.78
CA ALA A 135 -3.20 -16.88 3.64
C ALA A 135 -4.40 -17.80 3.95
N LYS A 136 -4.96 -18.43 2.91
CA LYS A 136 -6.01 -19.45 3.05
C LYS A 136 -5.59 -20.56 3.99
N THR A 137 -4.37 -21.06 3.88
CA THR A 137 -3.89 -22.18 4.71
C THR A 137 -3.86 -21.81 6.20
N VAL A 138 -3.38 -20.63 6.55
CA VAL A 138 -3.16 -20.25 7.96
C VAL A 138 -4.34 -19.57 8.63
N LEU A 139 -5.23 -18.92 7.88
CA LEU A 139 -6.45 -18.34 8.42
C LEU A 139 -7.37 -19.44 8.97
N LYS A 140 -8.06 -19.18 10.07
CA LYS A 140 -9.16 -20.02 10.57
C LYS A 140 -10.35 -19.94 9.61
N PRO A 141 -11.26 -20.94 9.61
CA PRO A 141 -12.60 -20.75 9.08
C PRO A 141 -13.24 -19.50 9.70
N GLY A 142 -13.75 -18.62 8.85
CA GLY A 142 -14.27 -17.30 9.19
C GLY A 142 -13.21 -16.23 9.49
N GLY A 143 -11.92 -16.56 9.40
CA GLY A 143 -10.83 -15.60 9.54
C GLY A 143 -10.80 -14.60 8.39
N THR A 144 -10.31 -13.40 8.66
CA THR A 144 -10.34 -12.27 7.71
C THR A 144 -9.01 -12.14 6.97
N LEU A 145 -9.08 -12.12 5.65
CA LEU A 145 -8.04 -11.55 4.79
C LEU A 145 -8.36 -10.07 4.54
N ALA A 146 -7.42 -9.18 4.84
CA ALA A 146 -7.53 -7.75 4.60
C ALA A 146 -6.32 -7.26 3.78
N LEU A 147 -6.58 -6.85 2.54
CA LEU A 147 -5.58 -6.29 1.64
C LEU A 147 -5.94 -4.84 1.38
N TRP A 148 -4.94 -3.97 1.36
CA TRP A 148 -5.17 -2.62 0.85
C TRP A 148 -3.92 -2.06 0.19
N PHE A 149 -4.17 -1.20 -0.78
CA PHE A 149 -3.16 -0.55 -1.57
C PHE A 149 -3.65 0.83 -2.00
N TYR A 150 -2.77 1.81 -2.14
CA TYR A 150 -3.07 3.09 -2.73
C TYR A 150 -2.06 3.48 -3.81
N GLY A 151 -2.50 4.27 -4.78
CA GLY A 151 -1.67 4.71 -5.91
C GLY A 151 -0.90 6.00 -5.65
N ARG A 152 -0.54 6.69 -6.73
CA ARG A 152 0.04 8.04 -6.63
C ARG A 152 -0.96 9.04 -6.03
N PRO A 153 -0.47 10.09 -5.34
CA PRO A 153 -1.32 11.20 -4.91
C PRO A 153 -2.00 11.84 -6.12
N HIS A 154 -3.26 12.21 -5.94
CA HIS A 154 -4.04 12.97 -6.88
C HIS A 154 -4.36 14.35 -6.29
N PHE A 155 -4.02 15.40 -7.03
CA PHE A 155 -4.09 16.78 -6.54
C PHE A 155 -5.40 17.45 -6.92
N LEU A 156 -5.95 18.18 -5.97
CA LEU A 156 -7.22 18.88 -6.05
C LEU A 156 -6.97 20.37 -5.73
N ASN A 157 -7.56 21.25 -6.52
CA ASN A 157 -7.40 22.70 -6.38
C ASN A 157 -8.63 23.49 -6.87
N GLY A 158 -9.83 23.08 -6.44
CA GLY A 158 -11.10 23.83 -6.57
C GLY A 158 -11.61 24.15 -7.99
N ALA A 159 -10.76 24.10 -9.02
CA ALA A 159 -10.99 24.43 -10.41
C ALA A 159 -10.42 23.32 -11.30
N GLY A 160 -11.27 22.68 -12.11
CA GLY A 160 -10.91 21.46 -12.84
C GLY A 160 -9.69 21.58 -13.76
N GLU A 161 -9.51 22.72 -14.44
CA GLU A 161 -8.35 22.93 -15.33
C GLU A 161 -7.02 22.99 -14.56
N LEU A 162 -7.02 23.59 -13.36
CA LEU A 162 -5.82 23.68 -12.53
C LEU A 162 -5.46 22.32 -11.92
N ASN A 163 -6.46 21.51 -11.55
CA ASN A 163 -6.23 20.14 -11.11
C ASN A 163 -5.48 19.34 -12.18
N SER A 164 -5.92 19.39 -13.43
CA SER A 164 -5.26 18.66 -14.52
C SER A 164 -3.83 19.11 -14.74
N LYS A 165 -3.55 20.43 -14.63
CA LYS A 165 -2.18 20.96 -14.77
C LYS A 165 -1.26 20.49 -13.64
N ILE A 166 -1.72 20.53 -12.38
CA ILE A 166 -0.92 20.07 -11.23
C ILE A 166 -0.64 18.57 -11.35
N ASN A 167 -1.67 17.76 -11.65
CA ASN A 167 -1.50 16.31 -11.79
C ASN A 167 -0.58 15.95 -12.96
N LYS A 168 -0.63 16.69 -14.08
CA LYS A 168 0.31 16.51 -15.20
C LYS A 168 1.74 16.83 -14.79
N ALA A 169 1.98 18.00 -14.19
CA ALA A 169 3.31 18.41 -13.74
C ALA A 169 3.89 17.45 -12.69
N TYR A 170 3.06 16.98 -11.75
CA TYR A 170 3.46 15.93 -10.80
C TYR A 170 3.76 14.60 -11.51
N GLY A 171 2.92 14.20 -12.47
CA GLY A 171 3.12 12.97 -13.23
C GLY A 171 4.46 12.96 -13.96
N GLU A 172 4.80 14.04 -14.65
CA GLU A 172 6.09 14.21 -15.34
C GLU A 172 7.27 14.13 -14.37
N LEU A 173 7.21 14.82 -13.23
CA LEU A 173 8.23 14.74 -12.18
C LEU A 173 8.37 13.32 -11.62
N ALA A 174 7.25 12.69 -11.28
CA ALA A 174 7.22 11.36 -10.71
C ALA A 174 7.76 10.32 -11.72
N ASP A 175 7.34 10.37 -12.98
CA ASP A 175 7.76 9.45 -14.02
C ASP A 175 9.23 9.64 -14.41
N HIS A 176 9.73 10.88 -14.46
CA HIS A 176 11.16 11.16 -14.65
C HIS A 176 12.00 10.46 -13.58
N LEU A 177 11.63 10.64 -12.31
CA LEU A 177 12.34 10.02 -11.19
C LEU A 177 12.15 8.49 -11.13
N PHE A 178 10.94 7.99 -11.43
CA PHE A 178 10.63 6.56 -11.44
C PHE A 178 11.32 5.85 -12.62
N GLY A 179 11.57 6.56 -13.72
CA GLY A 179 12.32 6.06 -14.88
C GLY A 179 13.72 5.58 -14.52
N PHE A 180 14.39 6.20 -13.53
CA PHE A 180 15.69 5.71 -13.04
C PHE A 180 15.60 4.36 -12.31
N LEU A 181 14.45 4.04 -11.71
CA LEU A 181 14.21 2.76 -11.04
C LEU A 181 13.79 1.66 -12.03
N VAL A 182 12.98 2.02 -13.02
CA VAL A 182 12.44 1.09 -14.03
C VAL A 182 13.52 0.68 -15.02
N LYS A 183 14.40 1.62 -15.41
CA LYS A 183 15.45 1.36 -16.39
C LYS A 183 16.37 0.22 -15.94
N GLY A 184 16.42 -0.85 -16.73
CA GLY A 184 17.18 -2.07 -16.45
C GLY A 184 16.53 -3.02 -15.43
N ASN A 185 15.32 -2.73 -14.98
CA ASN A 185 14.50 -3.56 -14.09
C ASN A 185 13.03 -3.62 -14.55
N GLU A 186 12.78 -3.45 -15.85
CA GLU A 186 11.46 -3.26 -16.44
C GLU A 186 10.51 -4.39 -16.03
N ASP A 187 10.94 -5.64 -16.14
CA ASP A 187 10.14 -6.82 -15.77
C ASP A 187 9.74 -6.83 -14.29
N ALA A 188 10.62 -6.31 -13.42
CA ALA A 188 10.38 -6.29 -11.97
C ALA A 188 9.31 -5.27 -11.56
N TRP A 189 9.11 -4.23 -12.37
CA TRP A 189 8.17 -3.15 -12.11
C TRP A 189 6.91 -3.22 -12.96
N LEU A 190 6.98 -3.82 -14.16
CA LEU A 190 5.86 -3.90 -15.06
C LEU A 190 4.68 -4.65 -14.45
N LYS A 191 4.91 -5.86 -13.92
CA LYS A 191 3.83 -6.67 -13.33
C LYS A 191 3.19 -5.98 -12.10
N PRO A 192 3.93 -5.48 -11.10
CA PRO A 192 3.33 -4.73 -10.00
C PRO A 192 2.54 -3.50 -10.46
N THR A 193 3.08 -2.75 -11.42
CA THR A 193 2.41 -1.55 -11.96
C THR A 193 1.14 -1.91 -12.71
N GLN A 194 1.15 -2.99 -13.49
CA GLN A 194 -0.04 -3.51 -14.15
C GLN A 194 -1.12 -3.96 -13.15
N ASN A 195 -0.73 -4.63 -12.06
CA ASN A 195 -1.66 -5.02 -11.00
C ASN A 195 -2.35 -3.78 -10.40
N MET A 196 -1.60 -2.71 -10.16
CA MET A 196 -2.16 -1.44 -9.67
C MET A 196 -3.06 -0.79 -10.71
N HIS A 197 -2.62 -0.71 -11.97
CA HIS A 197 -3.33 -0.02 -13.05
C HIS A 197 -4.71 -0.63 -13.33
N CYS A 198 -4.82 -1.96 -13.21
CA CYS A 198 -6.10 -2.66 -13.31
C CYS A 198 -6.86 -2.74 -11.97
N TRP A 199 -6.50 -1.93 -10.97
CA TRP A 199 -7.14 -1.90 -9.63
C TRP A 199 -7.15 -3.25 -8.92
N PHE A 200 -6.14 -4.08 -9.20
CA PHE A 200 -6.02 -5.47 -8.78
C PHE A 200 -7.24 -6.32 -9.17
N ASP A 201 -7.93 -5.97 -10.25
CA ASP A 201 -9.04 -6.76 -10.77
C ASP A 201 -8.55 -8.09 -11.40
N ASN A 202 -7.24 -8.27 -11.50
CA ASN A 202 -6.57 -9.53 -11.81
C ASN A 202 -6.24 -10.39 -10.58
N LEU A 203 -6.56 -9.93 -9.37
CA LEU A 203 -6.48 -10.70 -8.14
C LEU A 203 -7.79 -11.47 -7.92
N ALA A 204 -7.79 -12.76 -8.28
CA ALA A 204 -8.95 -13.63 -8.08
C ALA A 204 -9.07 -14.07 -6.62
N ILE A 205 -10.23 -13.82 -6.00
CA ILE A 205 -10.56 -14.31 -4.65
C ILE A 205 -11.65 -15.38 -4.80
N GLY A 206 -11.25 -16.64 -4.99
CA GLY A 206 -12.15 -17.71 -5.41
C GLY A 206 -13.30 -18.04 -4.45
N GLU A 207 -14.51 -18.21 -4.99
CA GLU A 207 -15.71 -18.51 -4.19
C GLU A 207 -15.63 -19.87 -3.48
N GLU A 208 -14.79 -20.81 -3.92
CA GLU A 208 -14.63 -22.10 -3.24
C GLU A 208 -14.05 -21.94 -1.83
N ASP A 209 -13.14 -20.98 -1.66
CA ASP A 209 -12.33 -20.80 -0.45
C ASP A 209 -12.75 -19.59 0.38
N TRP A 210 -13.43 -18.62 -0.24
CA TRP A 210 -13.73 -17.32 0.36
C TRP A 210 -15.22 -16.98 0.30
N SER A 211 -15.68 -16.24 1.30
CA SER A 211 -17.06 -15.76 1.47
C SER A 211 -17.07 -14.26 1.81
N ASP A 212 -18.21 -13.61 1.52
CA ASP A 212 -18.41 -12.16 1.67
C ASP A 212 -17.22 -11.32 1.17
N VAL A 213 -16.77 -11.60 -0.05
CA VAL A 213 -15.64 -10.88 -0.64
C VAL A 213 -16.08 -9.46 -0.99
N GLN A 214 -15.48 -8.47 -0.34
CA GLN A 214 -15.75 -7.05 -0.56
C GLN A 214 -14.53 -6.41 -1.19
N ARG A 215 -14.72 -5.78 -2.36
CA ARG A 215 -13.68 -5.03 -3.07
C ARG A 215 -14.13 -3.59 -3.21
N SER A 216 -13.43 -2.68 -2.56
CA SER A 216 -13.80 -1.28 -2.50
C SER A 216 -12.75 -0.39 -3.13
N LYS A 217 -13.15 0.35 -4.15
CA LYS A 217 -12.33 1.27 -4.94
C LYS A 217 -12.71 2.70 -4.58
N ILE A 218 -11.87 3.35 -3.78
CA ILE A 218 -12.08 4.71 -3.29
C ILE A 218 -11.27 5.66 -4.15
N ASN A 219 -11.86 6.78 -4.56
CA ASN A 219 -11.29 7.70 -5.56
C ASN A 219 -10.96 6.97 -6.86
N PHE A 220 -11.91 6.14 -7.33
CA PHE A 220 -11.73 5.25 -8.48
C PHE A 220 -11.50 5.97 -9.82
N ASP A 221 -11.79 7.28 -9.86
CA ASP A 221 -11.58 8.14 -11.00
C ASP A 221 -10.13 8.66 -11.10
N CYS A 222 -9.29 8.37 -10.11
CA CYS A 222 -7.86 8.64 -10.12
C CYS A 222 -7.06 7.40 -10.58
N GLU A 223 -5.93 7.59 -11.27
CA GLU A 223 -5.08 6.49 -11.71
C GLU A 223 -4.35 5.83 -10.53
N MET A 224 -4.54 4.52 -10.34
CA MET A 224 -3.75 3.72 -9.41
C MET A 224 -2.56 3.09 -10.15
N SER A 225 -1.37 3.69 -10.05
CA SER A 225 -0.17 3.14 -10.70
C SER A 225 1.09 3.60 -9.99
N PHE A 226 2.21 2.88 -10.14
CA PHE A 226 3.53 3.37 -9.74
C PHE A 226 4.04 4.47 -10.67
N TYR A 227 3.80 4.32 -11.98
CA TYR A 227 4.20 5.25 -13.04
C TYR A 227 3.15 5.30 -14.16
N SER A 228 3.15 6.36 -14.98
CA SER A 228 2.13 6.50 -16.04
C SER A 228 2.39 5.57 -17.23
N ALA A 229 1.37 5.38 -18.06
CA ALA A 229 1.53 4.65 -19.32
C ALA A 229 2.63 5.21 -20.24
N ASP A 230 3.10 6.44 -20.04
CA ASP A 230 4.15 7.08 -20.84
C ASP A 230 5.53 6.44 -20.62
N LEU A 231 5.80 5.81 -19.46
CA LEU A 231 7.00 4.98 -19.27
C LEU A 231 6.89 3.60 -19.96
N GLY A 232 5.73 3.29 -20.55
CA GLY A 232 5.51 2.16 -21.43
C GLY A 232 5.28 0.82 -20.74
N GLY A 233 4.98 -0.20 -21.56
CA GLY A 233 4.83 -1.59 -21.16
C GLY A 233 3.47 -1.97 -20.57
N LEU A 234 2.67 -1.00 -20.10
CA LEU A 234 1.34 -1.27 -19.57
C LEU A 234 0.40 -1.75 -20.68
N ASP A 235 -0.27 -2.87 -20.43
CA ASP A 235 -1.24 -3.47 -21.33
C ASP A 235 -2.66 -3.08 -20.86
N PRO A 236 -3.36 -2.18 -21.58
CA PRO A 236 -4.71 -1.76 -21.20
C PRO A 236 -5.76 -2.87 -21.41
N SER A 237 -5.40 -4.02 -22.00
CA SER A 237 -6.29 -5.17 -22.16
C SER A 237 -6.28 -6.12 -20.95
N ILE A 238 -5.29 -6.00 -20.06
CA ILE A 238 -5.25 -6.72 -18.78
C ILE A 238 -6.22 -6.01 -17.82
N VAL A 239 -7.53 -6.23 -18.01
CA VAL A 239 -8.61 -5.66 -17.18
C VAL A 239 -9.57 -6.77 -16.74
N SER A 240 -9.94 -6.75 -15.46
CA SER A 240 -11.03 -7.52 -14.82
C SER A 240 -11.16 -9.02 -15.10
N LEU A 241 -10.05 -9.75 -15.30
CA LEU A 241 -10.11 -11.21 -15.48
C LEU A 241 -10.32 -12.00 -14.18
N GLY A 242 -10.10 -11.38 -13.01
CA GLY A 242 -10.08 -12.07 -11.71
C GLY A 242 -11.33 -11.88 -10.84
N ILE A 243 -12.17 -10.88 -11.10
CA ILE A 243 -13.34 -10.60 -10.25
C ILE A 243 -14.44 -11.61 -10.54
N GLY A 244 -14.79 -12.41 -9.54
CA GLY A 244 -15.93 -13.33 -9.63
C GLY A 244 -17.28 -12.63 -9.39
N SER A 245 -18.37 -13.21 -9.89
CA SER A 245 -19.72 -12.66 -9.70
C SER A 245 -20.21 -12.71 -8.24
N HIS A 246 -19.50 -13.42 -7.36
CA HIS A 246 -19.74 -13.47 -5.92
C HIS A 246 -19.09 -12.31 -5.15
N GLU A 247 -18.17 -11.56 -5.77
CA GLU A 247 -17.54 -10.41 -5.12
C GLU A 247 -18.49 -9.21 -5.11
N ASN A 248 -18.64 -8.57 -3.95
CA ASN A 248 -19.28 -7.28 -3.82
C ASN A 248 -18.26 -6.17 -4.14
N VAL A 249 -18.34 -5.64 -5.36
CA VAL A 249 -17.47 -4.56 -5.82
C VAL A 249 -18.17 -3.22 -5.66
N SER A 250 -17.56 -2.30 -4.92
CA SER A 250 -18.02 -0.93 -4.77
C SER A 250 -16.97 0.07 -5.27
N SER A 251 -17.45 1.16 -5.86
CA SER A 251 -16.64 2.29 -6.29
C SER A 251 -17.21 3.58 -5.72
N GLU A 252 -16.38 4.40 -5.10
CA GLU A 252 -16.79 5.67 -4.50
C GLU A 252 -15.75 6.77 -4.74
N ILE A 253 -16.20 8.03 -4.69
CA ILE A 253 -15.31 9.20 -4.67
C ILE A 253 -15.42 9.79 -3.26
N ASP A 254 -14.37 9.63 -2.47
CA ASP A 254 -14.23 10.23 -1.14
C ASP A 254 -12.84 10.87 -1.04
N ARG A 255 -12.79 12.16 -1.38
CA ARG A 255 -11.55 12.95 -1.34
C ARG A 255 -11.01 13.15 0.08
N SER A 256 -11.85 12.94 1.09
CA SER A 256 -11.44 12.99 2.49
C SER A 256 -10.83 11.67 2.99
N PHE A 257 -10.96 10.59 2.21
CA PHE A 257 -10.38 9.31 2.54
C PHE A 257 -8.86 9.37 2.47
N TRP A 258 -8.26 9.56 3.65
CA TRP A 258 -6.85 9.90 3.85
C TRP A 258 -6.42 11.22 3.22
N GLY A 259 -7.38 12.09 2.86
CA GLY A 259 -7.10 13.37 2.25
C GLY A 259 -6.24 14.27 3.15
N GLU A 260 -5.25 14.92 2.55
CA GLU A 260 -4.32 15.82 3.21
C GLU A 260 -4.20 17.10 2.39
N ARG A 261 -3.38 18.04 2.87
CA ARG A 261 -3.06 19.25 2.12
C ARG A 261 -1.56 19.47 2.14
N TRP A 262 -0.92 19.58 0.98
CA TRP A 262 0.55 19.51 0.85
C TRP A 262 1.17 20.70 0.13
N THR A 263 2.38 21.04 0.58
CA THR A 263 3.39 21.87 -0.08
C THR A 263 4.26 21.03 -1.03
N LEU A 264 5.05 21.69 -1.88
CA LEU A 264 6.05 21.00 -2.70
C LEU A 264 7.01 20.15 -1.85
N ASP A 265 7.47 20.64 -0.70
CA ASP A 265 8.34 19.89 0.21
C ASP A 265 7.69 18.60 0.73
N GLU A 266 6.38 18.60 0.94
CA GLU A 266 5.63 17.40 1.36
C GLU A 266 5.50 16.41 0.19
N ILE A 267 5.29 16.91 -1.03
CA ILE A 267 5.30 16.09 -2.26
C ILE A 267 6.67 15.44 -2.49
N LEU A 268 7.75 16.22 -2.42
CA LEU A 268 9.11 15.72 -2.60
C LEU A 268 9.50 14.71 -1.51
N ARG A 269 9.05 14.93 -0.27
CA ARG A 269 9.20 13.93 0.81
C ARG A 269 8.44 12.64 0.51
N PHE A 270 7.21 12.72 -0.02
CA PHE A 270 6.47 11.53 -0.46
C PHE A 270 7.21 10.78 -1.57
N ILE A 271 7.75 11.48 -2.57
CA ILE A 271 8.54 10.86 -3.64
C ILE A 271 9.79 10.17 -3.05
N LYS A 272 10.55 10.86 -2.19
CA LYS A 272 11.76 10.32 -1.52
C LYS A 272 11.51 9.00 -0.80
N VAL A 273 10.40 8.87 -0.09
CA VAL A 273 10.10 7.64 0.67
C VAL A 273 9.55 6.50 -0.20
N ASN A 274 9.18 6.79 -1.45
CA ASN A 274 8.87 5.77 -2.46
C ASN A 274 10.08 5.43 -3.33
N MET A 275 11.10 6.30 -3.34
CA MET A 275 12.33 6.17 -4.12
C MET A 275 13.55 6.35 -3.21
N PRO A 276 13.93 5.35 -2.40
CA PRO A 276 14.94 5.56 -1.35
C PRO A 276 16.35 5.88 -1.86
N MET A 277 16.61 5.62 -3.14
CA MET A 277 17.87 5.97 -3.81
C MET A 277 17.93 7.44 -4.27
N PHE A 278 16.80 8.14 -4.25
CA PHE A 278 16.69 9.56 -4.59
C PHE A 278 16.82 10.39 -3.31
N ASP A 279 17.77 11.34 -3.32
CA ASP A 279 17.92 12.33 -2.26
C ASP A 279 17.73 13.73 -2.87
N PRO A 280 16.60 14.41 -2.62
CA PRO A 280 16.29 15.69 -3.28
C PRO A 280 17.34 16.76 -3.03
N GLU A 281 18.07 16.68 -1.92
CA GLU A 281 19.14 17.63 -1.57
C GLU A 281 20.45 17.39 -2.33
N LYS A 282 20.63 16.20 -2.93
CA LYS A 282 21.87 15.79 -3.60
C LYS A 282 21.66 15.35 -5.05
N PHE A 283 20.43 15.42 -5.55
CA PHE A 283 20.10 14.94 -6.88
C PHE A 283 20.49 15.98 -7.93
N GLU A 284 21.65 15.76 -8.56
CA GLU A 284 22.21 16.63 -9.60
C GLU A 284 21.63 16.26 -10.98
N ASP A 285 20.45 16.79 -11.30
CA ASP A 285 19.78 16.58 -12.58
C ASP A 285 18.97 17.83 -12.97
N ASP A 286 19.33 18.46 -14.10
CA ASP A 286 18.73 19.73 -14.53
C ASP A 286 17.22 19.60 -14.82
N GLU A 287 16.81 18.44 -15.34
CA GLU A 287 15.41 18.17 -15.68
C GLU A 287 14.56 18.04 -14.42
N TYR A 288 15.07 17.37 -13.39
CA TYR A 288 14.46 17.32 -12.07
C TYR A 288 14.22 18.72 -11.49
N HIS A 289 15.21 19.60 -11.53
CA HIS A 289 15.07 20.96 -11.02
C HIS A 289 14.05 21.79 -11.84
N ARG A 290 14.05 21.60 -13.17
CA ARG A 290 13.06 22.22 -14.07
C ARG A 290 11.64 21.77 -13.72
N LEU A 291 11.42 20.46 -13.57
CA LEU A 291 10.12 19.87 -13.26
C LEU A 291 9.62 20.28 -11.85
N CYS A 292 10.52 20.37 -10.87
CA CYS A 292 10.17 20.89 -9.54
C CYS A 292 9.70 22.35 -9.61
N THR A 293 10.41 23.19 -10.37
CA THR A 293 10.04 24.60 -10.56
C THR A 293 8.69 24.73 -11.25
N GLU A 294 8.44 23.93 -12.29
CA GLU A 294 7.17 23.89 -13.01
C GLU A 294 6.01 23.47 -12.09
N LEU A 295 6.22 22.42 -11.28
CA LEU A 295 5.23 21.97 -10.30
C LEU A 295 4.94 23.06 -9.26
N GLU A 296 5.97 23.73 -8.71
CA GLU A 296 5.82 24.80 -7.72
C GLU A 296 4.97 25.96 -8.27
N ILE A 297 5.31 26.43 -9.47
CA ILE A 297 4.57 27.51 -10.14
C ILE A 297 3.12 27.10 -10.36
N THR A 298 2.89 25.87 -10.82
CA THR A 298 1.56 25.34 -11.11
C THR A 298 0.71 25.17 -9.85
N MET A 299 1.33 24.86 -8.71
CA MET A 299 0.68 24.79 -7.40
C MET A 299 0.28 26.17 -6.86
N GLY A 300 0.78 27.27 -7.44
CA GLY A 300 0.52 28.64 -7.00
C GLY A 300 1.74 29.36 -6.42
N GLY A 301 2.95 28.80 -6.57
CA GLY A 301 4.22 29.38 -6.14
C GLY A 301 4.71 28.89 -4.77
N PRO A 302 5.82 29.47 -4.27
CA PRO A 302 6.48 29.01 -3.05
C PRO A 302 5.56 28.99 -1.82
N GLY A 303 5.55 27.85 -1.12
CA GLY A 303 4.73 27.64 0.08
C GLY A 303 3.23 27.42 -0.19
N ALA A 304 2.80 27.41 -1.46
CA ALA A 304 1.43 27.08 -1.81
C ALA A 304 1.05 25.67 -1.32
N ARG A 305 -0.21 25.53 -0.90
CA ARG A 305 -0.75 24.26 -0.37
C ARG A 305 -1.93 23.80 -1.20
N VAL A 306 -1.82 22.61 -1.78
CA VAL A 306 -2.85 21.96 -2.60
C VAL A 306 -3.46 20.79 -1.86
N ASP A 307 -4.75 20.55 -2.04
CA ASP A 307 -5.40 19.38 -1.45
C ASP A 307 -4.96 18.13 -2.22
N VAL A 308 -4.80 17.02 -1.50
CA VAL A 308 -4.35 15.75 -2.06
C VAL A 308 -5.23 14.62 -1.55
N CYS A 309 -5.53 13.68 -2.43
CA CYS A 309 -6.21 12.42 -2.12
C CYS A 309 -5.50 11.26 -2.81
N TRP A 310 -5.93 10.03 -2.55
CA TRP A 310 -5.34 8.84 -3.16
C TRP A 310 -6.42 7.94 -3.75
N PRO A 311 -6.18 7.31 -4.90
CA PRO A 311 -6.91 6.11 -5.28
C PRO A 311 -6.54 5.00 -4.31
N VAL A 312 -7.54 4.38 -3.66
CA VAL A 312 -7.34 3.35 -2.63
C VAL A 312 -8.17 2.12 -2.95
N LEU A 313 -7.54 0.96 -2.93
CA LEU A 313 -8.18 -0.34 -2.95
C LEU A 313 -8.21 -0.90 -1.52
N VAL A 314 -9.36 -1.42 -1.12
CA VAL A 314 -9.51 -2.29 0.06
C VAL A 314 -10.20 -3.57 -0.37
N VAL A 315 -9.59 -4.73 -0.11
CA VAL A 315 -10.18 -6.06 -0.31
C VAL A 315 -10.31 -6.76 1.03
N LEU A 316 -11.52 -7.18 1.37
CA LEU A 316 -11.83 -7.94 2.57
C LEU A 316 -12.49 -9.25 2.15
N ALA A 317 -12.05 -10.37 2.74
CA ALA A 317 -12.64 -11.67 2.49
C ALA A 317 -12.62 -12.53 3.75
N ALA A 318 -13.66 -13.32 3.96
CA ALA A 318 -13.75 -14.27 5.06
C ALA A 318 -13.46 -15.67 4.52
N LYS A 319 -12.48 -16.36 5.10
CA LYS A 319 -12.18 -17.75 4.74
C LYS A 319 -13.39 -18.64 5.07
N LYS A 320 -13.73 -19.58 4.19
CA LYS A 320 -14.77 -20.60 4.44
C LYS A 320 -14.32 -21.69 5.42
#